data_AF-A0A557SMM0-F1
#
_entry.id   AF-A0A557SMM0-F1
#
_cell.length_a   1.000
_cell.length_b   1.000
_cell.length_c   1.000
_cell.angle_alpha   90.00
_cell.angle_beta   90.00
_cell.angle_gamma   90.00
#
_symmetry.space_group_name_H-M   'P 1'
#
loop_
_entity.id
_entity.type
_entity.pdbx_description
1 polymer ?
#
loop_
_entity_poly.entity_id
_entity_poly.type
_entity_poly.pdbx_seq_one_letter_code
_entity_poly.pdbx_strand_id
1 'polypeptide(L)'
;MTEMIFNQPLQQLITGHLDPELNWHSRCHPIKGYLPQYDTAPLFIKREDELNANAVGTKHRKYLSLLPNLQHSGIKQVILIGSAHSNNVFGLSQMLLSLGYQVTALVKAPGNRALTGNHLLLNMLLPPSQIVYLTHQEWPKVLQMAEAMSLKLNRQGIKTTVIPEGGYSEAVLPGILTLAGDIQKNSDQLNTQFEGIWTDSGTGVSAIGLLLGMRLLGITEPTVHITQIAGTPEEFHQRYRQFEKWMEKLQRSPLPKPAPKVRLLRPATAASYGSINKTLLKESWIIARETGLLMDPVYSVKHLYTVKCEMMLAQPIGPQLVLYNGGTLGMSGFQSQLASQESIV
;
A
#
# COMPACT_ATOMS: atom_id res chain seq x y z
N MET A 1 12.77 -18.61 19.71
CA MET A 1 12.18 -17.28 19.46
C MET A 1 13.05 -16.27 20.17
N THR A 2 14.02 -15.69 19.46
CA THR A 2 14.88 -14.64 20.00
C THR A 2 14.04 -13.36 20.06
N GLU A 3 13.73 -12.89 21.27
CA GLU A 3 13.11 -11.58 21.47
C GLU A 3 14.00 -10.52 20.83
N MET A 4 13.51 -9.93 19.74
CA MET A 4 14.19 -8.85 19.03
C MET A 4 14.03 -7.56 19.83
N ILE A 5 15.15 -6.90 20.12
CA ILE A 5 15.18 -5.57 20.70
C ILE A 5 15.01 -4.58 19.54
N PHE A 6 13.77 -4.23 19.20
CA PHE A 6 13.53 -3.01 18.45
C PHE A 6 13.83 -1.82 19.38
N ASN A 7 14.03 -0.62 18.82
CA ASN A 7 14.05 0.58 19.66
C ASN A 7 12.74 0.62 20.49
N GLN A 8 12.86 0.70 21.82
CA GLN A 8 11.75 0.49 22.77
C GLN A 8 10.44 1.23 22.40
N PRO A 9 10.45 2.46 21.87
CA PRO A 9 9.22 3.18 21.52
C PRO A 9 8.41 2.53 20.39
N LEU A 10 9.07 2.09 19.32
CA LEU A 10 8.36 1.46 18.18
C LEU A 10 7.79 0.11 18.60
N GLN A 11 8.54 -0.68 19.37
CA GLN A 11 8.09 -1.98 19.86
C GLN A 11 6.82 -1.83 20.70
N GLN A 12 6.79 -0.90 21.65
CA GLN A 12 5.62 -0.65 22.51
C GLN A 12 4.37 -0.26 21.71
N LEU A 13 4.53 0.48 20.60
CA LEU A 13 3.42 0.91 19.75
C LEU A 13 2.87 -0.20 18.86
N ILE A 14 3.67 -1.23 18.61
CA ILE A 14 3.31 -2.35 17.74
C ILE A 14 2.84 -3.56 18.58
N THR A 15 3.57 -3.88 19.65
CA THR A 15 3.34 -5.05 20.49
C THR A 15 1.99 -4.95 21.22
N GLY A 16 1.10 -5.93 20.97
CA GLY A 16 -0.24 -5.99 21.56
C GLY A 16 -1.36 -5.40 20.70
N HIS A 17 -1.02 -4.71 19.61
CA HIS A 17 -2.00 -4.15 18.66
C HIS A 17 -2.08 -4.89 17.33
N LEU A 18 -1.11 -5.77 17.05
CA LEU A 18 -1.10 -6.56 15.82
C LEU A 18 -1.77 -7.92 16.02
N ASP A 19 -2.35 -8.42 14.94
CA ASP A 19 -2.72 -9.81 14.79
C ASP A 19 -1.45 -10.69 14.77
N PRO A 20 -1.26 -11.60 15.74
CA PRO A 20 -0.05 -12.42 15.83
C PRO A 20 0.03 -13.52 14.77
N GLU A 21 -1.08 -13.85 14.10
CA GLU A 21 -1.12 -14.90 13.07
C GLU A 21 -0.69 -14.38 11.69
N LEU A 22 -0.67 -13.05 11.50
CA LEU A 22 -0.36 -12.43 10.23
C LEU A 22 1.14 -12.11 10.10
N ASN A 23 1.75 -12.58 9.01
CA ASN A 23 3.15 -12.31 8.71
C ASN A 23 3.36 -10.85 8.29
N TRP A 24 4.33 -10.18 8.89
CA TRP A 24 4.71 -8.81 8.54
C TRP A 24 6.19 -8.65 8.22
N HIS A 25 6.92 -9.77 8.10
CA HIS A 25 8.29 -9.81 7.63
C HIS A 25 8.34 -10.25 6.17
N SER A 26 8.94 -9.43 5.32
CA SER A 26 9.22 -9.77 3.92
C SER A 26 10.72 -9.75 3.61
N ARG A 27 11.12 -10.37 2.50
CA ARG A 27 12.54 -10.40 2.12
C ARG A 27 13.02 -9.04 1.62
N CYS A 28 14.31 -8.80 1.81
CA CYS A 28 15.05 -7.74 1.13
C CYS A 28 16.30 -8.36 0.51
N HIS A 29 16.54 -8.10 -0.76
CA HIS A 29 17.68 -8.68 -1.48
C HIS A 29 18.19 -7.74 -2.58
N PRO A 30 19.45 -7.89 -3.03
CA PRO A 30 19.94 -7.17 -4.20
C PRO A 30 19.04 -7.39 -5.42
N ILE A 31 18.80 -6.34 -6.20
CA ILE A 31 18.10 -6.42 -7.49
C ILE A 31 19.10 -6.19 -8.63
N LYS A 32 19.04 -7.04 -9.65
CA LYS A 32 19.86 -6.97 -10.86
C LYS A 32 18.97 -6.75 -12.08
N GLY A 33 19.53 -6.26 -13.18
CA GLY A 33 18.83 -6.07 -14.45
C GLY A 33 18.23 -4.67 -14.58
N TYR A 34 16.91 -4.59 -14.76
CA TYR A 34 16.09 -3.42 -15.14
C TYR A 34 16.55 -2.01 -14.77
N LEU A 35 17.01 -1.80 -13.54
CA LEU A 35 17.49 -0.51 -13.04
C LEU A 35 18.97 -0.30 -13.39
N PRO A 36 19.38 0.95 -13.73
CA PRO A 36 20.76 1.24 -14.06
C PRO A 36 21.69 0.83 -12.90
N GLN A 37 22.75 0.09 -13.22
CA GLN A 37 23.70 -0.41 -12.24
C GLN A 37 24.85 0.59 -12.09
N TYR A 38 25.17 0.93 -10.84
CA TYR A 38 26.27 1.81 -10.49
C TYR A 38 27.07 1.15 -9.36
N ASP A 39 28.38 1.02 -9.53
CA ASP A 39 29.25 0.39 -8.53
C ASP A 39 29.20 1.12 -7.18
N THR A 40 28.97 2.43 -7.21
CA THR A 40 28.86 3.29 -6.02
C THR A 40 27.47 3.32 -5.38
N ALA A 41 26.47 2.68 -5.99
CA ALA A 41 25.09 2.69 -5.50
C ALA A 41 24.41 1.33 -5.72
N PRO A 42 24.74 0.31 -4.89
CA PRO A 42 24.11 -0.99 -4.98
C PRO A 42 22.60 -0.90 -4.75
N LEU A 43 21.84 -1.65 -5.55
CA LEU A 43 20.38 -1.60 -5.54
C LEU A 43 19.79 -2.83 -4.87
N PHE A 44 18.81 -2.60 -4.00
CA PHE A 44 18.06 -3.62 -3.28
C PHE A 44 16.57 -3.46 -3.52
N ILE A 45 15.84 -4.55 -3.34
CA ILE A 45 14.37 -4.57 -3.40
C ILE A 45 13.78 -5.17 -2.13
N LYS A 46 12.79 -4.48 -1.56
CA LYS A 46 11.94 -5.00 -0.48
C LYS A 46 10.71 -5.66 -1.09
N ARG A 47 10.50 -6.94 -0.76
CA ARG A 47 9.49 -7.81 -1.37
C ARG A 47 8.17 -7.81 -0.62
N GLU A 48 7.54 -6.64 -0.49
CA GLU A 48 6.26 -6.54 0.23
C GLU A 48 5.14 -7.36 -0.44
N ASP A 49 5.30 -7.69 -1.72
CA ASP A 49 4.47 -8.64 -2.45
C ASP A 49 4.39 -10.02 -1.78
N GLU A 50 5.42 -10.43 -1.03
CA GLU A 50 5.51 -11.74 -0.36
C GLU A 50 4.81 -11.80 0.99
N LEU A 51 4.29 -10.68 1.51
CA LEU A 51 3.63 -10.66 2.82
C LEU A 51 2.38 -11.53 2.87
N ASN A 52 1.68 -11.66 1.75
CA ASN A 52 0.43 -12.41 1.69
C ASN A 52 0.15 -12.90 0.27
N ALA A 53 -0.22 -14.19 0.15
CA ALA A 53 -0.54 -14.83 -1.13
C ALA A 53 -1.69 -14.15 -1.90
N ASN A 54 -2.54 -13.39 -1.22
CA ASN A 54 -3.66 -12.67 -1.82
C ASN A 54 -3.25 -11.34 -2.49
N ALA A 55 -1.95 -11.14 -2.74
CA ALA A 55 -1.36 -10.04 -3.51
C ALA A 55 -1.74 -8.61 -3.05
N VAL A 56 -1.97 -8.44 -1.75
CA VAL A 56 -2.33 -7.15 -1.15
C VAL A 56 -1.12 -6.29 -0.79
N GLY A 57 0.08 -6.89 -0.79
CA GLY A 57 1.35 -6.20 -0.56
C GLY A 57 1.36 -5.34 0.70
N THR A 58 1.78 -4.07 0.61
CA THR A 58 1.78 -3.17 1.78
C THR A 58 0.40 -2.88 2.36
N LYS A 59 -0.71 -3.22 1.68
CA LYS A 59 -2.05 -3.11 2.29
C LYS A 59 -2.22 -4.12 3.42
N HIS A 60 -1.52 -5.26 3.35
CA HIS A 60 -1.48 -6.25 4.42
C HIS A 60 -1.09 -5.63 5.76
N ARG A 61 -0.09 -4.73 5.76
CA ARG A 61 0.36 -4.05 6.97
C ARG A 61 -0.75 -3.25 7.67
N LYS A 62 -1.70 -2.70 6.93
CA LYS A 62 -2.86 -2.00 7.52
C LYS A 62 -3.78 -2.96 8.28
N TYR A 63 -3.91 -4.17 7.76
CA TYR A 63 -4.82 -5.18 8.30
C TYR A 63 -4.31 -5.71 9.63
N LEU A 64 -2.98 -5.76 9.81
CA LEU A 64 -2.34 -6.22 11.05
C LEU A 64 -2.94 -5.58 12.30
N SER A 65 -3.24 -4.27 12.28
CA SER A 65 -3.84 -3.59 13.44
C SER A 65 -5.30 -3.23 13.25
N LEU A 66 -5.78 -3.13 12.01
CA LEU A 66 -7.19 -2.86 11.74
C LEU A 66 -8.08 -4.02 12.18
N LEU A 67 -7.73 -5.27 11.86
CA LEU A 67 -8.58 -6.43 12.16
C LEU A 67 -8.71 -6.65 13.68
N PRO A 68 -7.64 -6.65 14.48
CA PRO A 68 -7.77 -6.71 15.95
C PRO A 68 -8.60 -5.56 16.52
N ASN A 69 -8.46 -4.34 15.98
CA ASN A 69 -9.25 -3.20 16.42
C ASN A 69 -10.76 -3.39 16.16
N LEU A 70 -11.13 -3.92 14.99
CA LEU A 70 -12.52 -4.24 14.65
C LEU A 70 -13.07 -5.34 15.58
N GLN A 71 -12.28 -6.37 15.86
CA GLN A 71 -12.66 -7.45 16.76
C GLN A 71 -12.87 -6.95 18.19
N HIS A 72 -11.92 -6.17 18.73
CA HIS A 72 -12.01 -5.59 20.08
C HIS A 72 -13.23 -4.67 20.21
N SER A 73 -13.58 -3.92 19.16
CA SER A 73 -14.75 -3.04 19.13
C SER A 73 -16.08 -3.80 18.97
N GLY A 74 -16.02 -5.13 18.75
CA GLY A 74 -17.18 -5.99 18.54
C GLY A 74 -17.93 -5.68 17.24
N ILE A 75 -17.26 -5.13 16.24
CA ILE A 75 -17.84 -4.84 14.93
C ILE A 75 -18.28 -6.16 14.28
N LYS A 76 -19.40 -6.13 13.56
CA LYS A 76 -19.98 -7.28 12.85
C LYS A 76 -20.08 -7.05 11.34
N GLN A 77 -20.23 -5.79 10.93
CA GLN A 77 -20.27 -5.42 9.52
C GLN A 77 -19.32 -4.27 9.22
N VAL A 78 -18.69 -4.33 8.05
CA VAL A 78 -17.77 -3.31 7.56
C VAL A 78 -18.22 -2.80 6.20
N ILE A 79 -18.28 -1.48 6.06
CA ILE A 79 -18.53 -0.80 4.79
C ILE A 79 -17.19 -0.31 4.24
N LEU A 80 -16.77 -0.82 3.09
CA LEU A 80 -15.53 -0.46 2.41
C LEU A 80 -15.78 0.55 1.30
N ILE A 81 -14.84 1.48 1.10
CA ILE A 81 -14.88 2.48 0.02
C ILE A 81 -13.65 2.31 -0.88
N GLY A 82 -13.84 2.29 -2.20
CA GLY A 82 -12.73 2.37 -3.16
C GLY A 82 -13.12 2.13 -4.62
N SER A 83 -12.15 1.97 -5.50
CA SER A 83 -12.43 1.56 -6.89
C SER A 83 -12.76 0.06 -6.99
N ALA A 84 -13.50 -0.33 -8.03
CA ALA A 84 -13.79 -1.74 -8.32
C ALA A 84 -12.52 -2.60 -8.55
N HIS A 85 -11.39 -1.97 -8.91
CA HIS A 85 -10.11 -2.64 -9.11
C HIS A 85 -9.13 -2.46 -7.93
N SER A 86 -9.59 -1.95 -6.78
CA SER A 86 -8.73 -1.63 -5.64
C SER A 86 -8.18 -2.89 -4.97
N ASN A 87 -6.84 -2.98 -4.88
CA ASN A 87 -6.15 -4.00 -4.07
C ASN A 87 -6.63 -3.97 -2.60
N ASN A 88 -6.95 -2.79 -2.07
CA ASN A 88 -7.39 -2.65 -0.68
C ASN A 88 -8.82 -3.15 -0.46
N VAL A 89 -9.74 -2.89 -1.39
CA VAL A 89 -11.14 -3.33 -1.26
C VAL A 89 -11.20 -4.85 -1.40
N PHE A 90 -10.59 -5.41 -2.44
CA PHE A 90 -10.51 -6.87 -2.61
C PHE A 90 -9.83 -7.54 -1.41
N GLY A 91 -8.63 -7.09 -1.05
CA GLY A 91 -7.83 -7.67 0.02
C GLY A 91 -8.51 -7.65 1.38
N LEU A 92 -9.08 -6.51 1.75
CA LEU A 92 -9.73 -6.36 3.05
C LEU A 92 -11.06 -7.11 3.09
N SER A 93 -11.85 -7.13 1.99
CA SER A 93 -13.05 -7.96 1.90
C SER A 93 -12.73 -9.43 2.17
N GLN A 94 -11.67 -9.96 1.55
CA GLN A 94 -11.29 -11.35 1.73
C GLN A 94 -10.91 -11.68 3.18
N MET A 95 -10.08 -10.85 3.81
CA MET A 95 -9.68 -11.02 5.22
C MET A 95 -10.87 -10.87 6.19
N LEU A 96 -11.79 -9.96 5.92
CA LEU A 96 -12.98 -9.76 6.73
C LEU A 96 -13.93 -10.97 6.62
N LEU A 97 -14.16 -11.47 5.41
CA LEU A 97 -15.00 -12.64 5.19
C LEU A 97 -14.42 -13.90 5.84
N SER A 98 -13.09 -14.10 5.79
CA SER A 98 -12.45 -15.24 6.46
C SER A 98 -12.60 -15.20 7.98
N LEU A 99 -12.81 -14.02 8.55
CA LEU A 99 -13.06 -13.81 9.99
C LEU A 99 -14.57 -13.74 10.33
N GLY A 100 -15.45 -13.98 9.36
CA GLY A 100 -16.91 -14.02 9.56
C GLY A 100 -17.60 -12.65 9.64
N TYR A 101 -16.95 -11.57 9.18
CA TYR A 101 -17.60 -10.25 9.08
C TYR A 101 -18.53 -10.20 7.87
N GLN A 102 -19.61 -9.42 8.00
CA GLN A 102 -20.37 -8.97 6.84
C GLN A 102 -19.65 -7.80 6.16
N VAL A 103 -19.63 -7.78 4.84
CA VAL A 103 -18.94 -6.73 4.08
C VAL A 103 -19.91 -6.10 3.09
N THR A 104 -19.84 -4.77 2.97
CA THR A 104 -20.50 -4.02 1.90
C THR A 104 -19.47 -3.12 1.25
N ALA A 105 -19.36 -3.13 -0.07
CA ALA A 105 -18.39 -2.31 -0.81
C ALA A 105 -19.12 -1.21 -1.58
N LEU A 106 -18.85 0.05 -1.26
CA LEU A 106 -19.23 1.21 -2.06
C LEU A 106 -18.09 1.48 -3.04
N VAL A 107 -18.34 1.14 -4.30
CA VAL A 107 -17.32 1.16 -5.35
C VAL A 107 -17.56 2.27 -6.35
N LYS A 108 -16.49 2.97 -6.75
CA LYS A 108 -16.59 3.91 -7.87
C LYS A 108 -16.92 3.11 -9.13
N ALA A 109 -18.03 3.44 -9.78
CA ALA A 109 -18.48 2.74 -10.98
C ALA A 109 -17.35 2.76 -12.03
N PRO A 110 -16.87 1.59 -12.46
CA PRO A 110 -15.82 1.55 -13.47
C PRO A 110 -16.42 1.97 -14.82
N GLY A 111 -15.64 2.69 -15.63
CA GLY A 111 -16.08 3.08 -16.97
C GLY A 111 -16.33 1.86 -17.87
N ASN A 112 -15.61 0.77 -17.64
CA ASN A 112 -15.85 -0.54 -18.23
C ASN A 112 -16.34 -1.52 -17.15
N ARG A 113 -17.47 -2.18 -17.36
CA ARG A 113 -18.06 -3.15 -16.43
C ARG A 113 -17.51 -4.56 -16.57
N ALA A 114 -16.53 -4.80 -17.44
CA ALA A 114 -15.87 -6.09 -17.56
C ALA A 114 -15.38 -6.59 -16.19
N LEU A 115 -15.71 -7.84 -15.89
CA LEU A 115 -15.26 -8.51 -14.68
C LEU A 115 -13.86 -9.08 -14.94
N THR A 116 -12.84 -8.29 -14.66
CA THR A 116 -11.43 -8.70 -14.74
C THR A 116 -10.68 -8.25 -13.48
N GLY A 117 -9.55 -8.91 -13.20
CA GLY A 117 -8.71 -8.54 -12.07
C GLY A 117 -9.45 -8.57 -10.73
N ASN A 118 -9.12 -7.60 -9.88
CA ASN A 118 -9.76 -7.43 -8.58
C ASN A 118 -11.29 -7.22 -8.65
N HIS A 119 -11.84 -6.73 -9.78
CA HIS A 119 -13.28 -6.54 -9.93
C HIS A 119 -14.00 -7.90 -10.04
N LEU A 120 -13.42 -8.84 -10.79
CA LEU A 120 -13.90 -10.23 -10.83
C LEU A 120 -13.80 -10.87 -9.44
N LEU A 121 -12.63 -10.80 -8.81
CA LEU A 121 -12.39 -11.41 -7.51
C LEU A 121 -13.32 -10.85 -6.42
N LEU A 122 -13.60 -9.54 -6.46
CA LEU A 122 -14.56 -8.91 -5.55
C LEU A 122 -15.99 -9.44 -5.76
N ASN A 123 -16.43 -9.63 -7.01
CA ASN A 123 -17.76 -10.20 -7.31
C ASN A 123 -17.85 -11.70 -6.99
N MET A 124 -16.72 -12.41 -6.91
CA MET A 124 -16.70 -13.79 -6.38
C MET A 124 -16.87 -13.82 -4.86
N LEU A 125 -16.33 -12.83 -4.15
CA LEU A 125 -16.39 -12.72 -2.70
C LEU A 125 -17.72 -12.15 -2.20
N LEU A 126 -18.24 -11.13 -2.89
CA LEU A 126 -19.42 -10.38 -2.47
C LEU A 126 -20.56 -10.57 -3.49
N PRO A 127 -21.76 -10.96 -3.05
CA PRO A 127 -22.94 -10.97 -3.91
C PRO A 127 -23.27 -9.56 -4.42
N PRO A 128 -23.98 -9.42 -5.56
CA PRO A 128 -24.32 -8.12 -6.13
C PRO A 128 -25.03 -7.16 -5.17
N SER A 129 -25.80 -7.68 -4.22
CA SER A 129 -26.50 -6.90 -3.18
C SER A 129 -25.56 -6.23 -2.17
N GLN A 130 -24.30 -6.67 -2.08
CA GLN A 130 -23.28 -6.12 -1.20
C GLN A 130 -22.29 -5.20 -1.93
N ILE A 131 -22.44 -4.99 -3.25
CA ILE A 131 -21.61 -4.07 -4.03
C ILE A 131 -22.47 -2.92 -4.55
N VAL A 132 -22.25 -1.73 -4.00
CA VAL A 132 -22.96 -0.51 -4.39
C VAL A 132 -22.08 0.29 -5.34
N TYR A 133 -22.43 0.29 -6.63
CA TYR A 133 -21.73 1.07 -7.64
C TYR A 133 -22.21 2.52 -7.63
N LEU A 134 -21.30 3.46 -7.41
CA LEU A 134 -21.58 4.90 -7.37
C LEU A 134 -21.05 5.60 -8.62
N THR A 135 -21.89 6.43 -9.22
CA THR A 135 -21.53 7.25 -10.38
C THR A 135 -20.46 8.29 -10.03
N HIS A 136 -19.87 8.90 -11.06
CA HIS A 136 -18.92 10.00 -10.87
C HIS A 136 -19.53 11.19 -10.11
N GLN A 137 -20.83 11.44 -10.25
CA GLN A 137 -21.54 12.53 -9.57
C GLN A 137 -21.82 12.21 -8.09
N GLU A 138 -22.03 10.93 -7.76
CA GLU A 138 -22.26 10.48 -6.38
C GLU A 138 -20.95 10.30 -5.60
N TRP A 139 -19.85 9.96 -6.29
CA TRP A 139 -18.56 9.66 -5.66
C TRP A 139 -18.05 10.71 -4.67
N PRO A 140 -18.18 12.03 -4.90
CA PRO A 140 -17.77 13.04 -3.92
C PRO A 140 -18.50 12.94 -2.56
N LYS A 141 -19.68 12.31 -2.52
CA LYS A 141 -20.49 12.11 -1.32
C LYS A 141 -20.36 10.70 -0.71
N VAL A 142 -19.49 9.85 -1.26
CA VAL A 142 -19.40 8.42 -0.88
C VAL A 142 -19.21 8.21 0.62
N LEU A 143 -18.37 9.02 1.28
CA LEU A 143 -18.13 8.90 2.71
C LEU A 143 -19.40 9.20 3.51
N GLN A 144 -20.12 10.29 3.18
CA GLN A 144 -21.39 10.65 3.80
C GLN A 144 -22.44 9.56 3.61
N MET A 145 -22.52 8.97 2.41
CA MET A 145 -23.44 7.87 2.11
C MET A 145 -23.12 6.62 2.92
N ALA A 146 -21.83 6.27 3.04
CA ALA A 146 -21.36 5.15 3.83
C ALA A 146 -21.66 5.34 5.33
N GLU A 147 -21.41 6.53 5.86
CA GLU A 147 -21.69 6.88 7.26
C GLU A 147 -23.18 6.84 7.57
N ALA A 148 -24.03 7.35 6.67
CA ALA A 148 -25.48 7.26 6.80
C ALA A 148 -25.98 5.80 6.81
N MET A 149 -25.41 4.96 5.94
CA MET A 149 -25.70 3.52 5.91
C MET A 149 -25.26 2.84 7.21
N SER A 150 -24.05 3.12 7.68
CA SER A 150 -23.53 2.61 8.95
C SER A 150 -24.43 3.01 10.13
N LEU A 151 -24.84 4.28 10.22
CA LEU A 151 -25.71 4.78 11.27
C LEU A 151 -27.08 4.07 11.27
N LYS A 152 -27.65 3.84 10.09
CA LYS A 152 -28.92 3.11 9.96
C LYS A 152 -28.79 1.67 10.47
N LEU A 153 -27.74 0.96 10.09
CA LEU A 153 -27.48 -0.42 10.54
C LEU A 153 -27.22 -0.50 12.05
N ASN A 154 -26.47 0.44 12.60
CA ASN A 154 -26.23 0.52 14.04
C ASN A 154 -27.53 0.74 14.83
N ARG A 155 -28.47 1.55 14.32
CA ARG A 155 -29.81 1.71 14.92
C ARG A 155 -30.65 0.44 14.90
N GLN A 156 -30.34 -0.49 13.99
CA GLN A 156 -30.96 -1.82 13.90
C GLN A 156 -30.24 -2.87 14.75
N GLY A 157 -29.24 -2.46 15.55
CA GLY A 157 -28.46 -3.36 16.42
C GLY A 157 -27.28 -4.06 15.73
N ILE A 158 -27.01 -3.77 14.45
CA ILE A 158 -25.86 -4.31 13.73
C ILE A 158 -24.68 -3.37 13.93
N LYS A 159 -23.67 -3.79 14.70
CA LYS A 159 -22.45 -3.00 14.93
C LYS A 159 -21.67 -2.86 13.62
N THR A 160 -21.77 -1.69 13.00
CA THR A 160 -21.21 -1.40 11.68
C THR A 160 -20.22 -0.26 11.72
N THR A 161 -19.13 -0.35 10.94
CA THR A 161 -18.19 0.75 10.75
C THR A 161 -17.83 0.96 9.28
N VAL A 162 -17.36 2.15 8.95
CA VAL A 162 -16.90 2.52 7.60
C VAL A 162 -15.38 2.55 7.59
N ILE A 163 -14.77 1.92 6.58
CA ILE A 163 -13.34 2.05 6.29
C ILE A 163 -13.18 2.87 5.01
N PRO A 164 -12.68 4.11 5.10
CA PRO A 164 -12.49 4.98 3.95
C PRO A 164 -11.46 4.44 2.96
N GLU A 165 -11.38 5.10 1.80
CA GLU A 165 -10.50 4.70 0.71
C GLU A 165 -9.05 4.48 1.17
N GLY A 166 -8.50 3.33 0.78
CA GLY A 166 -7.14 2.94 1.11
C GLY A 166 -6.89 2.74 2.61
N GLY A 167 -7.91 2.53 3.43
CA GLY A 167 -7.76 2.27 4.86
C GLY A 167 -7.30 3.51 5.64
N TYR A 168 -7.75 4.70 5.24
CA TYR A 168 -7.48 5.95 5.96
C TYR A 168 -8.20 5.92 7.33
N SER A 169 -7.52 5.44 8.36
CA SER A 169 -8.06 5.24 9.70
C SER A 169 -6.95 5.28 10.74
N GLU A 170 -7.25 5.82 11.93
CA GLU A 170 -6.34 5.79 13.09
C GLU A 170 -5.97 4.34 13.47
N ALA A 171 -6.88 3.39 13.27
CA ALA A 171 -6.69 1.98 13.63
C ALA A 171 -5.58 1.27 12.82
N VAL A 172 -5.16 1.81 11.67
CA VAL A 172 -4.09 1.20 10.86
C VAL A 172 -2.68 1.56 11.34
N LEU A 173 -2.57 2.52 12.28
CA LEU A 173 -1.28 3.10 12.70
C LEU A 173 -0.26 2.05 13.14
N PRO A 174 -0.54 1.18 14.15
CA PRO A 174 0.44 0.19 14.58
C PRO A 174 0.91 -0.71 13.43
N GLY A 175 -0.03 -1.13 12.57
CA GLY A 175 0.25 -2.00 11.45
C GLY A 175 1.17 -1.35 10.39
N ILE A 176 0.91 -0.10 9.98
CA ILE A 176 1.72 0.55 8.95
C ILE A 176 3.13 0.94 9.43
N LEU A 177 3.31 1.12 10.74
CA LEU A 177 4.62 1.41 11.35
C LEU A 177 5.59 0.22 11.25
N THR A 178 5.06 -1.01 11.12
CA THR A 178 5.88 -2.23 11.01
C THR A 178 6.85 -2.20 9.82
N LEU A 179 6.54 -1.46 8.76
CA LEU A 179 7.39 -1.37 7.57
C LEU A 179 8.78 -0.82 7.89
N ALA A 180 8.87 0.23 8.71
CA ALA A 180 10.16 0.83 9.05
C ALA A 180 11.00 -0.12 9.92
N GLY A 181 10.38 -0.82 10.89
CA GLY A 181 11.06 -1.83 11.70
C GLY A 181 11.52 -3.03 10.88
N ASP A 182 10.73 -3.46 9.90
CA ASP A 182 11.10 -4.56 9.01
C ASP A 182 12.26 -4.17 8.05
N ILE A 183 12.27 -2.92 7.57
CA ILE A 183 13.40 -2.37 6.80
C ILE A 183 14.67 -2.26 7.65
N GLN A 184 14.57 -1.80 8.90
CA GLN A 184 15.71 -1.74 9.82
C GLN A 184 16.31 -3.13 10.03
N LYS A 185 15.47 -4.13 10.31
CA LYS A 185 15.91 -5.52 10.45
C LYS A 185 16.60 -6.04 9.19
N ASN A 186 16.08 -5.70 8.01
CA ASN A 186 16.72 -6.09 6.75
C ASN A 186 18.05 -5.36 6.52
N SER A 187 18.15 -4.08 6.87
CA SER A 187 19.40 -3.30 6.84
C SER A 187 20.48 -3.96 7.70
N ASP A 188 20.13 -4.36 8.92
CA ASP A 188 21.03 -5.07 9.83
C ASP A 188 21.47 -6.43 9.27
N GLN A 189 20.53 -7.22 8.74
CA GLN A 189 20.82 -8.52 8.11
C GLN A 189 21.73 -8.42 6.89
N LEU A 190 21.60 -7.35 6.12
CA LEU A 190 22.40 -7.07 4.93
C LEU A 190 23.70 -6.32 5.25
N ASN A 191 23.92 -5.93 6.51
CA ASN A 191 24.99 -5.01 6.92
C ASN A 191 25.07 -3.77 6.01
N THR A 192 23.93 -3.19 5.64
CA THR A 192 23.82 -2.15 4.60
C THR A 192 22.94 -1.01 5.07
N GLN A 193 23.50 0.18 5.21
CA GLN A 193 22.72 1.40 5.44
C GLN A 193 22.28 2.01 4.10
N PHE A 194 20.99 2.25 3.94
CA PHE A 194 20.45 2.82 2.71
C PHE A 194 20.55 4.35 2.71
N GLU A 195 21.00 4.93 1.58
CA GLU A 195 21.01 6.38 1.34
C GLU A 195 19.70 6.87 0.72
N GLY A 196 18.97 5.98 0.04
CA GLY A 196 17.67 6.29 -0.55
C GLY A 196 16.69 5.14 -0.47
N ILE A 197 15.41 5.48 -0.20
CA ILE A 197 14.29 4.53 -0.17
C ILE A 197 13.25 5.01 -1.17
N TRP A 198 12.88 4.16 -2.13
CA TRP A 198 11.95 4.46 -3.21
C TRP A 198 10.66 3.70 -3.00
N THR A 199 9.52 4.41 -2.96
CA THR A 199 8.19 3.79 -2.81
C THR A 199 7.15 4.48 -3.68
N ASP A 200 6.08 3.79 -4.05
CA ASP A 200 4.88 4.42 -4.58
C ASP A 200 3.96 4.94 -3.47
N SER A 201 3.03 5.81 -3.87
CA SER A 201 1.90 6.25 -3.05
C SER A 201 0.65 6.42 -3.90
N GLY A 202 -0.37 5.60 -3.63
CA GLY A 202 -1.76 5.90 -3.98
C GLY A 202 -2.39 6.84 -2.95
N THR A 203 -3.02 6.29 -1.91
CA THR A 203 -3.67 7.07 -0.84
C THR A 203 -2.71 7.70 0.18
N GLY A 204 -1.39 7.48 0.07
CA GLY A 204 -0.39 7.98 1.01
C GLY A 204 -0.15 7.10 2.24
N VAL A 205 -1.13 6.33 2.69
CA VAL A 205 -1.11 5.71 4.03
C VAL A 205 0.13 4.85 4.31
N SER A 206 0.55 3.98 3.38
CA SER A 206 1.71 3.11 3.58
C SER A 206 3.02 3.92 3.62
N ALA A 207 3.19 4.91 2.74
CA ALA A 207 4.36 5.78 2.72
C ALA A 207 4.40 6.68 3.97
N ILE A 208 3.26 7.17 4.45
CA ILE A 208 3.15 7.89 5.72
C ILE A 208 3.59 7.00 6.89
N GLY A 209 3.16 5.73 6.91
CA GLY A 209 3.58 4.75 7.91
C GLY A 209 5.09 4.52 7.93
N LEU A 210 5.71 4.42 6.75
CA LEU A 210 7.18 4.36 6.62
C LEU A 210 7.85 5.60 7.25
N LEU A 211 7.41 6.80 6.88
CA LEU A 211 8.00 8.05 7.38
C LEU A 211 7.87 8.20 8.90
N LEU A 212 6.69 7.88 9.45
CA LEU A 212 6.46 7.92 10.90
C LEU A 212 7.27 6.85 11.64
N GLY A 213 7.34 5.63 11.09
CA GLY A 213 8.15 4.56 11.68
C GLY A 213 9.63 4.90 11.67
N MET A 214 10.16 5.42 10.57
CA MET A 214 11.55 5.89 10.47
C MET A 214 11.84 6.97 11.52
N ARG A 215 10.93 7.93 11.67
CA ARG A 215 11.04 9.01 12.67
C ARG A 215 11.08 8.47 14.11
N LEU A 216 10.25 7.48 14.44
CA LEU A 216 10.25 6.82 15.76
C LEU A 216 11.51 5.99 16.01
N LEU A 217 12.12 5.45 14.96
CA LEU A 217 13.39 4.73 15.04
C LEU A 217 14.63 5.64 15.03
N GLY A 218 14.46 6.95 14.79
CA GLY A 218 15.57 7.89 14.62
C GLY A 218 16.30 7.74 13.28
N ILE A 219 15.67 7.11 12.28
CA ILE A 219 16.24 6.92 10.93
C ILE A 219 15.91 8.16 10.09
N THR A 220 16.90 9.04 9.90
CA THR A 220 16.69 10.34 9.22
C THR A 220 17.59 10.58 8.03
N GLU A 221 18.68 9.81 7.90
CA GLU A 221 19.65 9.96 6.82
C GLU A 221 19.09 9.63 5.42
N PRO A 222 18.38 8.49 5.22
CA PRO A 222 17.93 8.12 3.89
C PRO A 222 16.92 9.13 3.34
N THR A 223 17.06 9.50 2.06
CA THR A 223 16.02 10.27 1.37
C THR A 223 14.90 9.33 0.89
N VAL A 224 13.66 9.62 1.25
CA VAL A 224 12.50 8.85 0.81
C VAL A 224 11.90 9.49 -0.46
N HIS A 225 12.01 8.76 -1.57
CA HIS A 225 11.48 9.15 -2.87
C HIS A 225 10.12 8.50 -3.09
N ILE A 226 9.05 9.30 -3.20
CA ILE A 226 7.67 8.82 -3.26
C ILE A 226 7.06 9.12 -4.63
N THR A 227 6.84 8.09 -5.45
CA THR A 227 6.09 8.25 -6.72
C THR A 227 4.59 8.36 -6.43
N GLN A 228 4.01 9.53 -6.71
CA GLN A 228 2.59 9.79 -6.49
C GLN A 228 1.74 9.21 -7.62
N ILE A 229 1.18 8.02 -7.40
CA ILE A 229 0.30 7.33 -8.35
C ILE A 229 -1.10 7.96 -8.37
N ALA A 230 -1.51 8.55 -7.25
CA ALA A 230 -2.78 9.24 -7.10
C ALA A 230 -2.65 10.42 -6.12
N GLY A 231 -3.58 11.37 -6.21
CA GLY A 231 -3.63 12.55 -5.36
C GLY A 231 -2.56 13.60 -5.68
N THR A 232 -2.56 14.68 -4.91
CA THR A 232 -1.60 15.80 -5.05
C THR A 232 -0.59 15.82 -3.90
N PRO A 233 0.56 16.53 -4.04
CA PRO A 233 1.46 16.81 -2.93
C PRO A 233 0.75 17.38 -1.69
N GLU A 234 -0.17 18.32 -1.89
CA GLU A 234 -0.90 19.00 -0.82
C GLU A 234 -1.79 18.01 -0.05
N GLU A 235 -2.50 17.14 -0.76
CA GLU A 235 -3.30 16.08 -0.14
C GLU A 235 -2.42 15.10 0.65
N PHE A 236 -1.25 14.72 0.12
CA PHE A 236 -0.31 13.87 0.84
C PHE A 236 0.16 14.54 2.14
N HIS A 237 0.57 15.80 2.08
CA HIS A 237 1.00 16.55 3.26
C HIS A 237 -0.11 16.76 4.28
N GLN A 238 -1.36 17.00 3.83
CA GLN A 238 -2.50 17.09 4.72
C GLN A 238 -2.76 15.77 5.45
N ARG A 239 -2.74 14.64 4.71
CA ARG A 239 -2.88 13.31 5.31
C ARG A 239 -1.74 13.02 6.27
N TYR A 240 -0.49 13.32 5.90
CA TYR A 240 0.67 13.15 6.78
C TYR A 240 0.49 13.91 8.10
N ARG A 241 0.11 15.19 8.07
CA ARG A 241 -0.19 15.98 9.29
C ARG A 241 -1.30 15.38 10.14
N GLN A 242 -2.31 14.77 9.53
CA GLN A 242 -3.38 14.11 10.28
C GLN A 242 -2.86 12.85 10.99
N PHE A 243 -2.04 12.04 10.30
CA PHE A 243 -1.41 10.87 10.89
C PHE A 243 -0.39 11.24 11.98
N GLU A 244 0.30 12.38 11.85
CA GLU A 244 1.14 12.92 12.94
C GLU A 244 0.31 13.17 14.20
N LYS A 245 -0.82 13.87 14.08
CA LYS A 245 -1.73 14.13 15.22
C LYS A 245 -2.25 12.84 15.85
N TRP A 246 -2.64 11.87 15.02
CA TRP A 246 -3.06 10.56 15.52
C TRP A 246 -1.94 9.82 16.24
N MET A 247 -0.70 9.89 15.72
CA MET A 247 0.45 9.31 16.40
C MET A 247 0.74 9.98 17.74
N GLU A 248 0.77 11.31 17.80
CA GLU A 248 1.02 12.05 19.04
C GLU A 248 -0.03 11.74 20.11
N LYS A 249 -1.29 11.60 19.71
CA LYS A 249 -2.37 11.13 20.58
C LYS A 249 -2.12 9.69 21.07
N LEU A 250 -1.70 8.79 20.18
CA LEU A 250 -1.45 7.38 20.52
C LEU A 250 -0.28 7.23 21.51
N GLN A 251 0.84 7.90 21.26
CA GLN A 251 2.04 7.83 22.12
C GLN A 251 2.01 8.79 23.32
N ARG A 252 0.98 9.65 23.40
CA ARG A 252 0.81 10.70 24.44
C ARG A 252 2.03 11.61 24.59
N SER A 253 2.74 11.85 23.49
CA SER A 253 3.94 12.68 23.45
C SER A 253 4.15 13.24 22.04
N PRO A 254 4.88 14.35 21.87
CA PRO A 254 5.21 14.88 20.55
C PRO A 254 6.07 13.90 19.74
N LEU A 255 5.92 13.91 18.41
CA LEU A 255 6.78 13.08 17.56
C LEU A 255 8.25 13.57 17.61
N PRO A 256 9.24 12.65 17.68
CA PRO A 256 10.67 13.01 17.72
C PRO A 256 11.08 13.93 16.56
N LYS A 257 12.09 14.78 16.68
CA LYS A 257 12.66 15.53 15.53
C LYS A 257 14.11 15.04 15.31
N PRO A 258 14.63 15.04 14.06
CA PRO A 258 14.03 15.52 12.80
C PRO A 258 13.13 14.49 12.09
N ALA A 259 12.37 14.94 11.09
CA ALA A 259 11.63 14.06 10.18
C ALA A 259 12.54 13.61 9.01
N PRO A 260 12.28 12.44 8.39
CA PRO A 260 13.03 12.00 7.22
C PRO A 260 12.95 12.99 6.05
N LYS A 261 14.00 13.05 5.22
CA LYS A 261 13.98 13.82 3.97
C LYS A 261 13.03 13.15 2.98
N VAL A 262 12.15 13.92 2.33
CA VAL A 262 11.15 13.40 1.40
C VAL A 262 11.22 14.13 0.06
N ARG A 263 11.22 13.37 -1.04
CA ARG A 263 11.05 13.88 -2.40
C ARG A 263 9.79 13.28 -3.01
N LEU A 264 8.77 14.10 -3.25
CA LEU A 264 7.57 13.67 -3.96
C LEU A 264 7.82 13.74 -5.48
N LEU A 265 7.56 12.62 -6.16
CA LEU A 265 7.81 12.43 -7.57
C LEU A 265 6.50 12.28 -8.33
N ARG A 266 6.40 12.87 -9.51
CA ARG A 266 5.33 12.57 -10.46
C ARG A 266 5.71 11.32 -11.27
N PRO A 267 4.75 10.46 -11.63
CA PRO A 267 5.05 9.35 -12.52
C PRO A 267 5.62 9.84 -13.84
N ALA A 268 6.68 9.19 -14.33
CA ALA A 268 7.36 9.58 -15.57
C ALA A 268 6.43 9.50 -16.80
N THR A 269 5.38 8.67 -16.73
CA THR A 269 4.33 8.60 -17.74
C THR A 269 3.02 8.09 -17.13
N ALA A 270 1.90 8.32 -17.84
CA ALA A 270 0.55 7.93 -17.40
C ALA A 270 0.26 8.34 -15.93
N ALA A 271 0.41 9.64 -15.65
CA ALA A 271 0.42 10.18 -14.30
C ALA A 271 -0.90 9.98 -13.52
N SER A 272 -2.03 9.84 -14.21
CA SER A 272 -3.33 9.67 -13.56
C SER A 272 -3.50 8.25 -12.99
N TYR A 273 -4.20 8.13 -11.87
CA TYR A 273 -4.55 6.84 -11.27
C TYR A 273 -5.35 5.96 -12.25
N GLY A 274 -4.98 4.68 -12.33
CA GLY A 274 -5.59 3.71 -13.24
C GLY A 274 -5.23 3.90 -14.72
N SER A 275 -4.58 5.01 -15.11
CA SER A 275 -4.13 5.20 -16.49
C SER A 275 -2.89 4.36 -16.79
N ILE A 276 -2.92 3.68 -17.94
CA ILE A 276 -1.84 2.82 -18.46
C ILE A 276 -1.69 3.12 -19.95
N ASN A 277 -0.45 3.15 -20.42
CA ASN A 277 -0.12 3.36 -21.82
C ASN A 277 0.77 2.24 -22.36
N LYS A 278 1.07 2.30 -23.67
CA LYS A 278 1.92 1.30 -24.35
C LYS A 278 3.31 1.18 -23.73
N THR A 279 3.88 2.28 -23.24
CA THR A 279 5.18 2.27 -22.54
C THR A 279 5.11 1.40 -21.30
N LEU A 280 4.17 1.64 -20.38
CA LEU A 280 4.05 0.83 -19.17
C LEU A 280 3.80 -0.65 -19.47
N LEU A 281 2.98 -0.97 -20.48
CA LEU A 281 2.79 -2.36 -20.89
C LEU A 281 4.08 -3.02 -21.41
N LYS A 282 4.88 -2.30 -22.21
CA LYS A 282 6.19 -2.76 -22.67
C LYS A 282 7.17 -2.94 -21.49
N GLU A 283 7.21 -1.97 -20.59
CA GLU A 283 8.08 -2.03 -19.41
C GLU A 283 7.70 -3.18 -18.48
N SER A 284 6.42 -3.55 -18.36
CA SER A 284 6.00 -4.77 -17.64
C SER A 284 6.72 -6.02 -18.14
N TRP A 285 6.83 -6.20 -19.46
CA TRP A 285 7.52 -7.33 -20.07
C TRP A 285 9.03 -7.28 -19.85
N ILE A 286 9.64 -6.10 -19.98
CA ILE A 286 11.08 -5.92 -19.75
C ILE A 286 11.43 -6.22 -18.30
N ILE A 287 10.68 -5.67 -17.34
CA ILE A 287 10.87 -5.93 -15.90
C ILE A 287 10.77 -7.43 -15.64
N ALA A 288 9.73 -8.10 -16.13
CA ALA A 288 9.55 -9.53 -15.94
C ALA A 288 10.74 -10.34 -16.47
N ARG A 289 11.22 -10.04 -17.68
CA ARG A 289 12.35 -10.74 -18.32
C ARG A 289 13.67 -10.51 -17.62
N GLU A 290 13.95 -9.28 -17.18
CA GLU A 290 15.25 -8.91 -16.63
C GLU A 290 15.38 -9.17 -15.14
N THR A 291 14.27 -9.22 -14.41
CA THR A 291 14.27 -9.34 -12.94
C THR A 291 13.57 -10.60 -12.42
N GLY A 292 12.75 -11.25 -13.24
CA GLY A 292 11.85 -12.33 -12.80
C GLY A 292 10.66 -11.85 -11.97
N LEU A 293 10.44 -10.54 -11.84
CA LEU A 293 9.37 -9.95 -11.04
C LEU A 293 8.14 -9.64 -11.89
N LEU A 294 6.97 -10.09 -11.44
CA LEU A 294 5.69 -9.82 -12.07
C LEU A 294 5.00 -8.67 -11.37
N MET A 295 4.98 -7.49 -11.99
CA MET A 295 4.50 -6.25 -11.38
C MET A 295 3.22 -5.73 -12.06
N ASP A 296 2.32 -5.16 -11.26
CA ASP A 296 1.11 -4.54 -11.79
C ASP A 296 1.41 -3.21 -12.53
N PRO A 297 0.75 -2.93 -13.66
CA PRO A 297 1.00 -1.72 -14.43
C PRO A 297 0.41 -0.44 -13.81
N VAL A 298 -0.47 -0.54 -12.81
CA VAL A 298 -1.12 0.62 -12.20
C VAL A 298 -0.19 1.31 -11.19
N TYR A 299 0.45 0.51 -10.33
CA TYR A 299 1.34 0.98 -9.27
C TYR A 299 2.80 0.60 -9.54
N SER A 300 3.11 -0.69 -9.53
CA SER A 300 4.48 -1.17 -9.36
C SER A 300 5.38 -0.92 -10.56
N VAL A 301 4.91 -1.22 -11.78
CA VAL A 301 5.68 -0.93 -13.02
C VAL A 301 5.84 0.57 -13.20
N LYS A 302 4.77 1.34 -12.95
CA LYS A 302 4.80 2.80 -13.05
C LYS A 302 5.81 3.42 -12.08
N HIS A 303 5.87 2.90 -10.86
CA HIS A 303 6.85 3.29 -9.87
C HIS A 303 8.27 2.91 -10.31
N LEU A 304 8.52 1.65 -10.63
CA LEU A 304 9.86 1.18 -10.99
C LEU A 304 10.40 1.86 -12.26
N TYR A 305 9.55 2.11 -13.25
CA TYR A 305 9.90 2.91 -14.43
C TYR A 305 10.25 4.36 -14.07
N THR A 306 9.50 4.97 -13.15
CA THR A 306 9.82 6.32 -12.66
C THR A 306 11.18 6.33 -11.93
N VAL A 307 11.45 5.33 -11.08
CA VAL A 307 12.75 5.16 -10.41
C VAL A 307 13.87 5.05 -11.44
N LYS A 308 13.69 4.22 -12.48
CA LYS A 308 14.65 4.07 -13.59
C LYS A 308 14.95 5.42 -14.26
N CYS A 309 13.91 6.18 -14.62
CA CYS A 309 14.07 7.51 -15.21
C CYS A 309 14.85 8.48 -14.30
N GLU A 310 14.50 8.53 -13.02
CA GLU A 310 15.16 9.42 -12.06
C GLU A 310 16.65 9.06 -11.87
N MET A 311 16.97 7.77 -11.77
CA MET A 311 18.36 7.32 -11.62
C MET A 311 19.20 7.56 -12.89
N MET A 312 18.60 7.49 -14.08
CA MET A 312 19.29 7.85 -15.33
C MET A 312 19.55 9.36 -15.45
N LEU A 313 18.69 10.20 -14.88
CA LEU A 313 18.89 11.65 -14.85
C LEU A 313 19.95 12.07 -13.84
N ALA A 314 19.99 11.41 -12.68
CA ALA A 314 20.97 11.64 -11.63
C ALA A 314 21.33 10.33 -10.95
N GLN A 315 22.58 9.92 -11.12
CA GLN A 315 23.11 8.72 -10.47
C GLN A 315 22.93 8.85 -8.95
N PRO A 316 22.29 7.85 -8.29
CA PRO A 316 22.18 7.83 -6.84
C PRO A 316 23.56 7.63 -6.19
N ILE A 317 23.69 8.03 -4.93
CA ILE A 317 24.90 7.85 -4.13
C ILE A 317 24.58 6.81 -3.05
N GLY A 318 25.44 5.81 -2.89
CA GLY A 318 25.34 4.77 -1.88
C GLY A 318 24.13 3.84 -2.04
N PRO A 319 23.94 2.88 -1.12
CA PRO A 319 22.96 1.82 -1.26
C PRO A 319 21.52 2.33 -1.37
N GLN A 320 20.73 1.79 -2.29
CA GLN A 320 19.35 2.20 -2.52
C GLN A 320 18.39 1.03 -2.27
N LEU A 321 17.24 1.31 -1.69
CA LEU A 321 16.16 0.34 -1.48
C LEU A 321 14.91 0.73 -2.28
N VAL A 322 14.43 -0.15 -3.16
CA VAL A 322 13.15 0.02 -3.84
C VAL A 322 12.09 -0.86 -3.19
N LEU A 323 10.94 -0.30 -2.84
CA LEU A 323 9.82 -1.06 -2.29
C LEU A 323 8.94 -1.60 -3.42
N TYR A 324 8.89 -2.92 -3.56
CA TYR A 324 7.86 -3.56 -4.37
C TYR A 324 6.61 -3.80 -3.53
N ASN A 325 5.71 -2.82 -3.57
CA ASN A 325 4.53 -2.73 -2.71
C ASN A 325 3.44 -3.78 -2.96
N GLY A 326 3.65 -4.74 -3.86
CA GLY A 326 2.74 -5.84 -4.22
C GLY A 326 1.69 -5.48 -5.27
N GLY A 327 0.53 -6.15 -5.23
CA GLY A 327 -0.55 -5.93 -6.20
C GLY A 327 -0.51 -6.83 -7.44
N THR A 328 0.29 -7.90 -7.45
CA THR A 328 0.48 -8.80 -8.61
C THR A 328 -0.84 -9.32 -9.21
N LEU A 329 -1.84 -9.65 -8.39
CA LEU A 329 -3.16 -10.08 -8.89
C LEU A 329 -3.85 -9.00 -9.75
N GLY A 330 -3.51 -7.73 -9.53
CA GLY A 330 -3.94 -6.63 -10.40
C GLY A 330 -3.57 -6.84 -11.87
N MET A 331 -2.48 -7.56 -12.17
CA MET A 331 -2.11 -7.93 -13.54
C MET A 331 -3.19 -8.75 -14.25
N SER A 332 -3.98 -9.54 -13.53
CA SER A 332 -5.07 -10.30 -14.15
C SER A 332 -6.17 -9.40 -14.75
N GLY A 333 -6.24 -8.13 -14.33
CA GLY A 333 -7.08 -7.11 -14.96
C GLY A 333 -6.59 -6.65 -16.34
N PHE A 334 -5.33 -6.95 -16.68
CA PHE A 334 -4.62 -6.45 -17.87
C PHE A 334 -4.21 -7.56 -18.84
N GLN A 335 -4.69 -8.81 -18.64
CA GLN A 335 -4.29 -9.96 -19.44
C GLN A 335 -4.42 -9.74 -20.95
N SER A 336 -5.56 -9.23 -21.42
CA SER A 336 -5.80 -8.98 -22.84
C SER A 336 -4.82 -7.95 -23.43
N GLN A 337 -4.52 -6.89 -22.68
CA GLN A 337 -3.61 -5.82 -23.11
C GLN A 337 -2.14 -6.26 -23.07
N LEU A 338 -1.77 -7.12 -22.11
CA LEU A 338 -0.44 -7.70 -22.02
C LEU A 338 -0.22 -8.74 -23.13
N ALA A 339 -1.24 -9.57 -23.43
CA ALA A 339 -1.19 -10.56 -24.49
C ALA A 339 -1.13 -9.93 -25.89
N SER A 340 -1.73 -8.75 -26.10
CA SER A 340 -1.70 -8.05 -27.40
C SER A 340 -0.35 -7.43 -27.78
N GLN A 341 0.65 -7.44 -26.88
CA GLN A 341 1.98 -6.87 -27.12
C GLN A 341 2.96 -7.87 -27.75
N GLU A 342 2.61 -9.14 -27.81
CA GLU A 342 3.37 -10.17 -28.51
C GLU A 342 2.48 -10.84 -29.56
N SER A 343 3.05 -11.17 -30.72
CA SER A 343 2.45 -12.16 -31.60
C SER A 343 2.34 -13.46 -30.81
N ILE A 344 1.11 -13.83 -30.46
CA ILE A 344 0.78 -15.21 -30.10
C ILE A 344 1.27 -16.06 -31.27
N VAL A 345 2.35 -16.81 -31.07
CA VAL A 345 2.84 -17.79 -32.05
C VAL A 345 1.81 -18.90 -32.19
#